data_AF-A0A8H7TQS1-F1
#
_entry.id   AF-A0A8H7TQS1-F1
#
_cell.length_a   1.000
_cell.length_b   1.000
_cell.length_c   1.000
_cell.angle_alpha   90.00
_cell.angle_beta   90.00
_cell.angle_gamma   90.00
#
_symmetry.space_group_name_H-M   'P 1'
#
loop_
_entity.id
_entity.type
_entity.pdbx_description
1 polymer ?
#
loop_
_entity_poly.entity_id
_entity_poly.type
_entity_poly.pdbx_seq_one_letter_code
_entity_poly.pdbx_strand_id
1 'polypeptide(L)'
;MIGWSGTSSGWLGFDTDEKLCEEITAATGIPATTSVLALNKAMELFGLKELGLVTPYTDDVQEQIIRTYKTINIDCSKERHVGLSKNSSFANIDEPALDEMVADVASKKVQAVTTFCTNLRAAQRVAYWEKEHGIPVFDTVVTVIWDMLRQLKVDMKPLEQSWGMLCAKS
;
A
#
# COMPACT_ATOMS: atom_id res chain seq x y z
N MET A 1 -16.11 -11.48 3.43
CA MET A 1 -15.14 -10.40 3.65
C MET A 1 -15.39 -9.31 2.64
N ILE A 2 -15.40 -8.05 3.04
CA ILE A 2 -15.50 -6.87 2.14
C ILE A 2 -14.17 -6.11 2.21
N GLY A 3 -13.57 -5.82 1.06
CA GLY A 3 -12.37 -4.97 0.96
C GLY A 3 -12.71 -3.62 0.35
N TRP A 4 -12.41 -2.54 1.06
CA TRP A 4 -12.59 -1.17 0.58
C TRP A 4 -11.24 -0.59 0.11
N SER A 5 -11.06 -0.50 -1.21
CA SER A 5 -9.77 -0.16 -1.81
C SER A 5 -9.54 1.35 -1.98
N GLY A 6 -10.60 2.12 -2.26
CA GLY A 6 -10.50 3.58 -2.47
C GLY A 6 -10.74 4.38 -1.19
N THR A 7 -9.71 4.52 -0.35
CA THR A 7 -9.79 5.30 0.90
C THR A 7 -8.78 6.44 0.96
N SER A 8 -9.11 7.47 1.73
CA SER A 8 -8.29 8.64 2.06
C SER A 8 -7.71 8.61 3.47
N SER A 9 -7.86 7.51 4.21
CA SER A 9 -7.35 7.37 5.59
C SER A 9 -5.84 7.60 5.70
N GLY A 10 -5.08 7.34 4.63
CA GLY A 10 -3.66 7.66 4.56
C GLY A 10 -3.35 9.11 4.94
N TRP A 11 -4.22 10.08 4.63
CA TRP A 11 -4.02 11.50 4.96
C TRP A 11 -5.14 12.11 5.81
N LEU A 12 -6.22 11.39 6.10
CA LEU A 12 -7.28 11.81 7.04
C LEU A 12 -7.12 11.23 8.44
N GLY A 13 -6.36 10.15 8.60
CA GLY A 13 -6.25 9.38 9.85
C GLY A 13 -6.78 7.95 9.70
N PHE A 14 -6.14 7.02 10.40
CA PHE A 14 -6.49 5.59 10.34
C PHE A 14 -7.84 5.27 11.00
N ASP A 15 -8.24 6.06 12.00
CA ASP A 15 -9.54 6.00 12.67
C ASP A 15 -10.72 6.13 11.71
N THR A 16 -10.54 6.88 10.61
CA THR A 16 -11.52 6.99 9.53
C THR A 16 -11.82 5.64 8.88
N ASP A 17 -10.77 4.82 8.64
CA ASP A 17 -10.95 3.49 8.06
C ASP A 17 -11.44 2.47 9.08
N GLU A 18 -11.00 2.57 10.33
CA GLU A 18 -11.48 1.70 11.41
C GLU A 18 -13.00 1.84 11.55
N LYS A 19 -13.48 3.08 11.64
CA LYS A 19 -14.90 3.40 11.68
C LYS A 19 -15.65 2.95 10.43
N LEU A 20 -15.07 3.14 9.24
CA LEU A 20 -15.67 2.65 7.99
C LEU A 20 -15.86 1.13 8.02
N CYS A 21 -14.85 0.38 8.48
CA CYS A 21 -14.94 -1.08 8.61
C CYS A 21 -15.99 -1.51 9.64
N GLU A 22 -16.08 -0.81 10.78
CA GLU A 22 -17.12 -1.04 11.79
C GLU A 22 -18.52 -0.81 11.21
N GLU A 23 -18.74 0.29 10.49
CA GLU A 23 -20.02 0.62 9.88
C GLU A 23 -20.43 -0.38 8.79
N ILE A 24 -19.52 -0.79 7.92
CA ILE A 24 -19.77 -1.84 6.91
C ILE A 24 -20.15 -3.15 7.61
N THR A 25 -19.41 -3.54 8.65
CA THR A 25 -19.66 -4.79 9.36
C THR A 25 -21.00 -4.75 10.09
N ALA A 26 -21.35 -3.64 10.74
CA ALA A 26 -22.63 -3.46 11.42
C ALA A 26 -23.81 -3.50 10.44
N ALA A 27 -23.67 -2.89 9.25
CA ALA A 27 -24.73 -2.84 8.25
C ALA A 27 -24.95 -4.15 7.50
N THR A 28 -23.89 -4.96 7.33
CA THR A 28 -23.93 -6.14 6.45
C THR A 28 -23.77 -7.48 7.18
N GLY A 29 -23.27 -7.48 8.42
CA GLY A 29 -22.83 -8.67 9.12
C GLY A 29 -21.57 -9.32 8.53
N ILE A 30 -20.94 -8.71 7.53
CA ILE A 30 -19.74 -9.23 6.85
C ILE A 30 -18.52 -8.42 7.32
N PRO A 31 -17.45 -9.07 7.81
CA PRO A 31 -16.22 -8.37 8.19
C PRO A 31 -15.63 -7.56 7.04
N ALA A 32 -15.07 -6.39 7.36
CA ALA A 32 -14.50 -5.46 6.41
C ALA A 32 -13.03 -5.12 6.70
N THR A 33 -12.31 -4.70 5.65
CA THR A 33 -10.94 -4.18 5.72
C THR A 33 -10.73 -3.12 4.64
N THR A 34 -9.62 -2.39 4.71
CA THR A 34 -9.23 -1.38 3.71
C THR A 34 -7.80 -1.59 3.22
N SER A 35 -7.44 -0.99 2.09
CA SER A 35 -6.05 -0.99 1.57
C SER A 35 -5.04 -0.45 2.57
N VAL A 36 -5.38 0.60 3.31
CA VAL A 36 -4.47 1.27 4.25
C VAL A 36 -4.34 0.49 5.55
N LEU A 37 -5.45 0.01 6.13
CA LEU A 37 -5.38 -0.87 7.31
C LEU A 37 -4.65 -2.17 7.00
N ALA A 38 -4.86 -2.72 5.80
CA ALA A 38 -4.13 -3.89 5.34
C ALA A 38 -2.62 -3.63 5.18
N LEU A 39 -2.23 -2.46 4.64
CA LEU A 39 -0.83 -2.05 4.57
C LEU A 39 -0.22 -1.93 5.98
N ASN A 40 -0.95 -1.37 6.94
CA ASN A 40 -0.50 -1.29 8.34
C ASN A 40 -0.24 -2.68 8.96
N LYS A 41 -1.15 -3.63 8.73
CA LYS A 41 -0.98 -5.04 9.15
C LYS A 41 0.21 -5.71 8.46
N ALA A 42 0.46 -5.39 7.20
CA ALA A 42 1.61 -5.91 6.46
C ALA A 42 2.93 -5.37 7.06
N MET A 43 3.01 -4.08 7.35
CA MET A 43 4.21 -3.51 8.00
C MET A 43 4.48 -4.12 9.38
N GLU A 44 3.44 -4.34 10.19
CA GLU A 44 3.57 -5.00 11.48
C GLU A 44 4.10 -6.43 11.33
N LEU A 45 3.55 -7.21 10.39
CA LEU A 45 4.00 -8.58 10.10
C LEU A 45 5.47 -8.64 9.67
N PHE A 46 5.95 -7.61 8.97
CA PHE A 46 7.34 -7.51 8.53
C PHE A 46 8.26 -6.81 9.55
N GLY A 47 7.71 -6.32 10.67
CA GLY A 47 8.49 -5.63 11.72
C GLY A 47 9.09 -4.31 11.26
N LEU A 48 8.42 -3.61 10.35
CA LEU A 48 8.96 -2.39 9.72
C LEU A 48 8.88 -1.17 10.66
N LYS A 49 9.83 -0.26 10.47
CA LYS A 49 9.90 1.07 11.09
C LYS A 49 10.10 2.18 10.05
N GLU A 50 10.48 1.81 8.83
CA GLU A 50 10.68 2.71 7.71
C GLU A 50 10.03 2.13 6.46
N LEU A 51 9.28 2.96 5.72
CA LEU A 51 8.58 2.58 4.50
C LEU A 51 8.85 3.64 3.42
N GLY A 52 9.42 3.21 2.29
CA GLY A 52 9.55 4.05 1.11
C GLY A 52 8.19 4.32 0.49
N LEU A 53 7.88 5.57 0.16
CA LEU A 53 6.55 5.98 -0.28
C LEU A 53 6.53 6.47 -1.74
N VAL A 54 5.84 5.75 -2.62
CA VAL A 54 5.63 6.12 -4.04
C VAL A 54 4.15 6.45 -4.27
N THR A 55 3.84 7.68 -4.65
CA THR A 55 2.44 8.14 -4.81
C THR A 55 2.24 9.02 -6.04
N PRO A 56 1.01 9.21 -6.54
CA PRO A 56 0.76 10.16 -7.62
C PRO A 56 0.47 11.57 -7.11
N TYR A 57 0.33 11.77 -5.79
CA TYR A 57 -0.38 12.92 -5.22
C TYR A 57 0.44 14.21 -5.24
N THR A 58 -0.25 15.31 -4.89
CA THR A 58 0.34 16.62 -4.61
C THR A 58 1.15 16.62 -3.31
N ASP A 59 2.08 17.57 -3.19
CA ASP A 59 2.99 17.71 -2.05
C ASP A 59 2.26 17.78 -0.70
N ASP A 60 1.11 18.46 -0.65
CA ASP A 60 0.31 18.60 0.57
C ASP A 60 -0.31 17.27 1.00
N VAL A 61 -0.84 16.48 0.07
CA VAL A 61 -1.37 15.14 0.37
C VAL A 61 -0.22 14.21 0.77
N GLN A 62 0.92 14.29 0.08
CA GLN A 62 2.10 13.50 0.38
C GLN A 62 2.60 13.76 1.81
N GLU A 63 2.72 15.04 2.19
CA GLU A 63 3.15 15.43 3.54
C GLU A 63 2.16 14.93 4.60
N GLN A 64 0.86 14.98 4.33
CA GLN A 64 -0.14 14.45 5.26
C GLN A 64 -0.05 12.93 5.39
N ILE A 65 0.22 12.17 4.32
CA ILE A 65 0.47 10.73 4.43
C ILE A 65 1.65 10.46 5.36
N ILE A 66 2.77 11.17 5.17
CA ILE A 66 3.95 11.03 6.01
C ILE A 66 3.64 11.33 7.48
N ARG A 67 2.88 12.40 7.75
CA ARG A 67 2.47 12.78 9.11
C ARG A 67 1.57 11.71 9.74
N THR A 68 0.63 11.14 9.00
CA THR A 68 -0.26 10.07 9.49
C THR A 68 0.54 8.82 9.84
N TYR A 69 1.43 8.35 8.97
CA TYR A 69 2.28 7.17 9.25
C TYR A 69 3.21 7.39 10.44
N LYS A 70 3.67 8.62 10.66
CA LYS A 70 4.45 8.96 11.85
C LYS A 70 3.67 8.73 13.15
N THR A 71 2.35 8.85 13.16
CA THR A 71 1.51 8.60 14.37
C THR A 71 1.57 7.14 14.85
N ILE A 72 1.91 6.20 13.96
CA ILE A 72 2.11 4.78 14.28
C ILE A 72 3.60 4.40 14.31
N ASN A 73 4.50 5.38 14.45
CA ASN A 73 5.95 5.23 14.50
C ASN A 73 6.56 4.56 13.25
N ILE A 74 6.01 4.87 12.07
CA ILE A 74 6.58 4.49 10.77
C ILE A 74 7.13 5.75 10.10
N ASP A 75 8.39 5.70 9.70
CA ASP A 75 9.04 6.75 8.91
C ASP A 75 8.77 6.54 7.42
N CYS A 76 8.00 7.44 6.81
CA CYS A 76 7.74 7.47 5.37
C CYS A 76 8.43 8.65 4.65
N SER A 77 9.46 9.27 5.26
CA SER A 77 10.10 10.47 4.73
C SER A 77 10.88 10.26 3.43
N LYS A 78 11.29 9.02 3.13
CA LYS A 78 11.95 8.65 1.88
C LYS A 78 10.90 8.35 0.83
N GLU A 79 10.67 9.30 -0.05
CA GLU A 79 9.49 9.27 -0.89
C GLU A 79 9.77 9.75 -2.33
N ARG A 80 8.82 9.47 -3.23
CA ARG A 80 8.75 10.03 -4.58
C ARG A 80 7.29 10.18 -4.99
N HIS A 81 6.87 11.37 -5.40
CA HIS A 81 5.53 11.65 -5.92
C HIS A 81 5.53 12.44 -7.23
N VAL A 82 4.41 12.43 -7.96
CA VAL A 82 4.27 13.06 -9.30
C VAL A 82 3.56 14.43 -9.26
N GLY A 83 2.92 14.81 -8.15
CA GLY A 83 2.28 16.12 -8.00
C GLY A 83 0.91 16.24 -8.69
N LEU A 84 0.23 15.12 -8.95
CA LEU A 84 -1.04 15.09 -9.67
C LEU A 84 -2.24 15.22 -8.72
N SER A 85 -3.27 15.95 -9.14
CA SER A 85 -4.53 16.11 -8.39
C SER A 85 -5.74 15.43 -9.06
N LYS A 86 -5.64 15.08 -10.35
CA LYS A 86 -6.75 14.48 -11.11
C LYS A 86 -6.64 12.96 -11.09
N ASN A 87 -7.63 12.30 -10.50
CA ASN A 87 -7.64 10.85 -10.33
C ASN A 87 -7.55 10.07 -11.66
N SER A 88 -8.17 10.59 -12.73
CA SER A 88 -8.08 9.97 -14.07
C SER A 88 -6.67 10.02 -14.67
N SER A 89 -5.81 10.94 -14.19
CA SER A 89 -4.43 11.06 -14.66
C SER A 89 -3.49 10.07 -13.97
N PHE A 90 -3.87 9.49 -12.81
CA PHE A 90 -3.01 8.56 -12.08
C PHE A 90 -2.79 7.25 -12.84
N ALA A 91 -3.82 6.74 -13.51
CA ALA A 91 -3.75 5.53 -14.33
C ALA A 91 -2.90 5.70 -15.61
N ASN A 92 -2.52 6.95 -15.95
CA ASN A 92 -1.64 7.26 -17.09
C ASN A 92 -0.16 7.29 -16.70
N ILE A 93 0.18 7.16 -15.42
CA ILE A 93 1.56 6.93 -15.01
C ILE A 93 1.93 5.54 -15.51
N ASP A 94 2.86 5.48 -16.44
CA ASP A 94 3.25 4.26 -17.11
C ASP A 94 4.27 3.45 -16.30
N GLU A 95 4.49 2.21 -16.74
CA GLU A 95 5.38 1.27 -16.07
C GLU A 95 6.83 1.79 -15.98
N PRO A 96 7.44 2.39 -17.03
CA PRO A 96 8.76 2.99 -16.92
C PRO A 96 8.85 4.12 -15.88
N ALA A 97 7.83 4.99 -15.78
CA ALA A 97 7.82 6.01 -14.74
C ALA A 97 7.74 5.40 -13.33
N LEU A 98 6.92 4.36 -13.14
CA LEU A 98 6.85 3.65 -11.86
C LEU A 98 8.17 2.95 -11.52
N ASP A 99 8.83 2.33 -12.50
CA ASP A 99 10.15 1.72 -12.31
C ASP A 99 11.18 2.75 -11.82
N GLU A 100 11.22 3.94 -12.44
CA GLU A 100 12.11 5.03 -12.01
C GLU A 100 11.79 5.49 -10.58
N MET A 101 10.51 5.69 -10.26
CA MET A 101 10.08 6.14 -8.94
C MET A 101 10.41 5.12 -7.84
N VAL A 102 10.15 3.83 -8.09
CA VAL A 102 10.45 2.76 -7.14
C VAL A 102 11.97 2.61 -6.98
N ALA A 103 12.74 2.68 -8.07
CA ALA A 103 14.20 2.61 -8.00
C ALA A 103 14.81 3.79 -7.21
N ASP A 104 14.30 5.02 -7.42
CA ASP A 104 14.73 6.20 -6.66
C ASP A 104 14.50 6.00 -5.16
N VAL A 105 13.30 5.58 -4.77
CA VAL A 105 12.98 5.34 -3.35
C VAL A 105 13.78 4.18 -2.77
N ALA A 106 13.92 3.06 -3.51
CA ALA A 106 14.71 1.91 -3.09
C ALA A 106 16.19 2.28 -2.86
N SER A 107 16.75 3.17 -3.68
CA SER A 107 18.14 3.64 -3.55
C SER A 107 18.42 4.39 -2.24
N LYS A 108 17.37 4.90 -1.57
CA LYS A 108 17.44 5.62 -0.29
C LYS A 108 17.56 4.67 0.93
N LYS A 109 17.80 3.37 0.70
CA LYS A 109 18.00 2.33 1.74
C LYS A 109 16.80 2.19 2.67
N VAL A 110 15.62 2.03 2.10
CA VAL A 110 14.37 1.74 2.82
C VAL A 110 14.24 0.25 3.18
N GLN A 111 13.44 -0.07 4.19
CA GLN A 111 13.18 -1.47 4.55
C GLN A 111 12.16 -2.15 3.63
N ALA A 112 11.24 -1.38 3.06
CA ALA A 112 10.26 -1.78 2.06
C ALA A 112 9.80 -0.55 1.26
N VAL A 113 9.15 -0.75 0.11
CA VAL A 113 8.51 0.32 -0.67
C VAL A 113 7.01 0.07 -0.74
N THR A 114 6.18 1.11 -0.79
CA THR A 114 4.77 1.00 -1.16
C THR A 114 4.40 1.86 -2.35
N THR A 115 3.56 1.32 -3.25
CA THR A 115 2.81 2.11 -4.22
C THR A 115 1.44 2.46 -3.63
N PHE A 116 1.32 3.71 -3.20
CA PHE A 116 0.18 4.20 -2.44
C PHE A 116 -0.79 4.95 -3.35
N CYS A 117 -1.63 4.18 -4.03
CA CYS A 117 -2.87 4.61 -4.71
C CYS A 117 -3.38 3.42 -5.52
N THR A 118 -4.64 3.04 -5.33
CA THR A 118 -5.22 1.88 -6.04
C THR A 118 -5.50 2.12 -7.53
N ASN A 119 -5.27 3.34 -8.02
CA ASN A 119 -5.34 3.69 -9.44
C ASN A 119 -3.98 3.64 -10.14
N LEU A 120 -2.89 3.40 -9.42
CA LEU A 120 -1.60 3.07 -10.06
C LEU A 120 -1.67 1.63 -10.58
N ARG A 121 -1.20 1.44 -11.82
CA ARG A 121 -1.05 0.09 -12.40
C ARG A 121 0.25 -0.54 -11.91
N ALA A 122 0.37 -0.76 -10.60
CA ALA A 122 1.61 -1.19 -9.95
C ALA A 122 1.60 -2.65 -9.46
N ALA A 123 0.43 -3.21 -9.14
CA ALA A 123 0.30 -4.57 -8.59
C ALA A 123 1.03 -5.66 -9.39
N GLN A 124 0.98 -5.61 -10.73
CA GLN A 124 1.62 -6.60 -11.60
C GLN A 124 3.14 -6.47 -11.68
N ARG A 125 3.72 -5.38 -11.15
CA ARG A 125 5.15 -5.06 -11.20
C ARG A 125 5.86 -5.36 -9.88
N VAL A 126 5.12 -5.67 -8.82
CA VAL A 126 5.65 -5.94 -7.46
C VAL A 126 6.76 -6.99 -7.47
N ALA A 127 6.52 -8.19 -8.01
CA ALA A 127 7.53 -9.26 -8.01
C ALA A 127 8.79 -8.90 -8.81
N TYR A 128 8.67 -8.05 -9.83
CA TYR A 128 9.81 -7.53 -10.58
C TYR A 128 10.66 -6.60 -9.70
N TRP A 129 10.05 -5.62 -9.03
CA TRP A 129 10.76 -4.68 -8.15
C TRP A 129 11.41 -5.36 -6.94
N GLU A 130 10.73 -6.34 -6.32
CA GLU A 130 11.31 -7.10 -5.21
C GLU A 130 12.55 -7.89 -5.66
N LYS A 131 12.51 -8.50 -6.84
CA LYS A 131 13.66 -9.20 -7.42
C LYS A 131 14.80 -8.25 -7.76
N GLU A 132 14.49 -7.06 -8.27
CA GLU A 132 15.49 -6.07 -8.66
C GLU A 132 16.17 -5.42 -7.46
N HIS A 133 15.41 -5.05 -6.42
CA HIS A 133 15.90 -4.25 -5.31
C HIS A 133 16.16 -5.05 -4.02
N GLY A 134 15.70 -6.31 -3.94
CA GLY A 134 15.95 -7.20 -2.81
C GLY A 134 15.23 -6.79 -1.51
N ILE A 135 14.19 -5.97 -1.62
CA ILE A 135 13.35 -5.51 -0.49
C ILE A 135 11.86 -5.76 -0.80
N PRO A 136 11.00 -5.94 0.21
CA PRO A 136 9.56 -6.09 -0.01
C PRO A 136 8.95 -4.86 -0.69
N VAL A 137 7.98 -5.09 -1.57
CA VAL A 137 7.19 -4.02 -2.19
C VAL A 137 5.71 -4.29 -1.98
N PHE A 138 5.00 -3.30 -1.43
CA PHE A 138 3.58 -3.40 -1.11
C PHE A 138 2.75 -2.48 -2.00
N ASP A 139 2.02 -3.07 -2.94
CA ASP A 139 0.99 -2.34 -3.66
C ASP A 139 -0.33 -2.31 -2.88
N THR A 140 -0.97 -1.15 -2.83
CA THR A 140 -2.19 -0.95 -2.02
C THR A 140 -3.44 -1.70 -2.55
N VAL A 141 -3.45 -2.15 -3.82
CA VAL A 141 -4.45 -3.11 -4.31
C VAL A 141 -4.12 -4.51 -3.81
N VAL A 142 -2.85 -4.88 -3.81
CA VAL A 142 -2.40 -6.18 -3.29
C VAL A 142 -2.65 -6.30 -1.79
N THR A 143 -2.39 -5.26 -0.99
CA THR A 143 -2.55 -5.33 0.47
C THR A 143 -3.98 -5.65 0.88
N VAL A 144 -4.99 -4.99 0.29
CA VAL A 144 -6.39 -5.25 0.64
C VAL A 144 -6.80 -6.68 0.27
N ILE A 145 -6.39 -7.17 -0.89
CA ILE A 145 -6.68 -8.55 -1.31
C ILE A 145 -5.96 -9.55 -0.39
N TRP A 146 -4.70 -9.30 -0.08
CA TRP A 146 -3.92 -10.11 0.85
C TRP A 146 -4.59 -10.22 2.23
N ASP A 147 -5.03 -9.09 2.81
CA ASP A 147 -5.67 -9.12 4.13
C ASP A 147 -7.02 -9.84 4.09
N MET A 148 -7.79 -9.67 3.00
CA MET A 148 -9.02 -10.44 2.81
C MET A 148 -8.76 -11.96 2.76
N LEU A 149 -7.80 -12.38 1.94
CA LEU A 149 -7.44 -13.79 1.78
C LEU A 149 -6.86 -14.39 3.07
N ARG A 150 -6.02 -13.64 3.78
CA ARG A 150 -5.45 -14.03 5.08
C ARG A 150 -6.54 -14.26 6.12
N GLN A 151 -7.51 -13.35 6.24
CA GLN A 151 -8.64 -13.51 7.18
C GLN A 151 -9.54 -14.70 6.83
N LEU A 152 -9.65 -15.03 5.53
CA LEU A 152 -10.37 -16.20 5.04
C LEU A 152 -9.52 -17.50 5.10
N LYS A 153 -8.26 -17.42 5.54
CA LYS A 153 -7.31 -18.55 5.63
C LYS A 153 -7.08 -19.25 4.29
N VAL A 154 -7.05 -18.48 3.20
CA VAL A 154 -6.75 -18.98 1.86
C VAL A 154 -5.24 -19.09 1.68
N ASP A 155 -4.77 -20.19 1.10
CA ASP A 155 -3.35 -20.37 0.73
C ASP A 155 -2.98 -19.38 -0.39
N MET A 156 -2.04 -18.49 -0.09
CA MET A 156 -1.57 -17.44 -0.99
C MET A 156 -0.24 -17.76 -1.66
N LYS A 157 0.36 -18.92 -1.39
CA LYS A 157 1.63 -19.33 -2.01
C LYS A 157 1.61 -19.27 -3.54
N PRO A 158 0.52 -19.63 -4.25
CA PRO A 158 0.45 -19.48 -5.71
C PRO A 158 0.57 -18.02 -6.20
N LEU A 159 0.30 -17.03 -5.34
CA LEU A 159 0.32 -15.60 -5.68
C LEU A 159 1.71 -14.96 -5.48
N GLU A 160 2.62 -15.61 -4.76
CA GLU A 160 3.97 -15.10 -4.46
C GLU A 160 4.75 -14.67 -5.72
N GLN A 161 4.67 -15.46 -6.80
CA GLN A 161 5.37 -15.16 -8.05
C GLN A 161 4.84 -13.91 -8.77
N SER A 162 3.64 -13.45 -8.44
CA SER A 162 3.00 -12.29 -9.05
C SER A 162 2.99 -11.07 -8.13
N TRP A 163 2.65 -11.28 -6.86
CA TRP A 163 2.38 -10.23 -5.87
C TRP A 163 3.38 -10.22 -4.71
N GLY A 164 4.48 -10.97 -4.88
CA GLY A 164 5.69 -10.79 -4.09
C GLY A 164 5.66 -11.39 -2.68
N MET A 165 6.62 -10.95 -1.88
CA MET A 165 6.94 -11.44 -0.55
C MET A 165 5.76 -11.36 0.43
N LEU A 166 4.82 -10.43 0.22
CA LEU A 166 3.65 -10.29 1.07
C LEU A 166 2.78 -11.56 1.06
N CYS A 167 2.61 -12.18 -0.11
CA CYS A 167 1.85 -13.42 -0.28
C CYS A 167 2.60 -14.67 0.20
N ALA A 168 3.92 -14.58 0.44
CA ALA A 168 4.73 -15.69 0.94
C ALA A 168 4.67 -15.86 2.47
N LYS A 169 4.32 -14.80 3.22
CA LYS A 169 4.24 -14.80 4.70
C LYS A 169 2.82 -15.04 5.25
N SER A 170 1.98 -15.74 4.49
CA SER A 170 0.56 -16.00 4.79
C SER A 170 0.34 -17.03 5.89
#